data_AF-A0A7Y1VZF4-F1
#
_entry.id   AF-A0A7Y1VZF4-F1
#
_cell.length_a   1.000
_cell.length_b   1.000
_cell.length_c   1.000
_cell.angle_alpha   90.00
_cell.angle_beta   90.00
_cell.angle_gamma   90.00
#
_symmetry.space_group_name_H-M   'P 1'
#
loop_
_entity.id
_entity.type
_entity.pdbx_description
1 polymer ?
#
loop_
_entity_poly.entity_id
_entity_poly.type
_entity_poly.pdbx_seq_one_letter_code
_entity_poly.pdbx_strand_id
1 'polypeptide(L)'
;ITLDDVKAHYQRAFTRNNVMVGIAGNYSPELLGRVKSDLAELPDTAWVAPKPSAARQPEGIEVEIIAKEGAFGSAIFTGAPLPITRAEDEFAALMIANSWMGEHRKSYSRLYQKIRETRSMNYGDYSYIEWYHQGGSYQLPPSGVPRSSNYWSIWIRPVQIANQLKAQYPELADITLGHAHFALRLAIREFDLLIENGMSDEDFEATRTFLRSYTKLYAQSPAQQLGWLMDSRFYGRVDYLAELDTLLANTTLEEVNAALRKYWQTDKLFVTIVTDVSEAQPLAASLIGNTPSPMSYSDLVKSGLPQEVLDEDAAVATYPLNVRRVTIVDSKDTFR
;
A
#
# COMPACT_ATOMS: atom_id res chain seq x y z
N ILE A 1 -28.35 7.90 10.98
CA ILE A 1 -28.79 6.54 10.64
C ILE A 1 -29.82 6.12 11.66
N THR A 2 -31.04 5.81 11.21
CA THR A 2 -32.18 5.36 12.01
C THR A 2 -32.54 3.90 11.67
N LEU A 3 -33.43 3.28 12.44
CA LEU A 3 -33.96 1.96 12.09
C LEU A 3 -34.67 1.97 10.73
N ASP A 4 -35.38 3.06 10.43
CA ASP A 4 -36.09 3.20 9.16
C ASP A 4 -35.12 3.31 7.99
N ASP A 5 -33.97 3.98 8.17
CA ASP A 5 -32.90 3.99 7.16
C ASP A 5 -32.40 2.57 6.85
N VAL A 6 -32.22 1.74 7.88
CA VAL A 6 -31.75 0.36 7.73
C VAL A 6 -32.80 -0.50 7.02
N LYS A 7 -34.07 -0.41 7.41
CA LYS A 7 -35.16 -1.13 6.75
C LYS A 7 -35.31 -0.72 5.28
N ALA A 8 -35.24 0.58 5.00
CA ALA A 8 -35.31 1.11 3.64
C ALA A 8 -34.07 0.70 2.82
N HIS A 9 -32.90 0.56 3.43
CA HIS A 9 -31.73 0.00 2.74
C HIS A 9 -31.92 -1.49 2.44
N TYR A 10 -32.35 -2.29 3.42
CA TYR A 10 -32.58 -3.73 3.24
C TYR A 10 -33.54 -4.01 2.08
N GLN A 11 -34.71 -3.35 2.06
CA GLN A 11 -35.71 -3.53 1.01
C GLN A 11 -35.21 -3.15 -0.39
N ARG A 12 -34.31 -2.17 -0.49
CA ARG A 12 -33.75 -1.72 -1.77
C ARG A 12 -32.56 -2.54 -2.24
N ALA A 13 -31.73 -3.02 -1.33
CA ALA A 13 -30.44 -3.63 -1.65
C ALA A 13 -30.43 -5.16 -1.61
N PHE A 14 -31.29 -5.79 -0.79
CA PHE A 14 -31.35 -7.24 -0.65
C PHE A 14 -32.44 -7.79 -1.56
N THR A 15 -32.13 -7.86 -2.86
CA THR A 15 -33.08 -8.21 -3.92
C THR A 15 -32.48 -9.31 -4.79
N ARG A 16 -33.31 -10.04 -5.53
CA ARG A 16 -32.82 -11.04 -6.49
C ARG A 16 -31.99 -10.43 -7.64
N ASN A 17 -32.05 -9.11 -7.81
CA ASN A 17 -31.27 -8.35 -8.79
C ASN A 17 -29.91 -7.85 -8.24
N ASN A 18 -29.56 -8.18 -6.98
CA ASN A 18 -28.30 -7.80 -6.33
C ASN A 18 -27.72 -8.94 -5.49
N VAL A 19 -27.80 -10.18 -5.98
CA VAL A 19 -27.28 -11.37 -5.29
C VAL A 19 -26.40 -12.19 -6.22
N MET A 20 -25.30 -12.71 -5.68
CA MET A 20 -24.41 -13.66 -6.35
C MET A 20 -24.25 -14.89 -5.46
N VAL A 21 -24.47 -16.07 -6.02
CA VAL A 21 -24.33 -17.34 -5.30
C VAL A 21 -23.05 -18.02 -5.74
N GLY A 22 -22.14 -18.21 -4.79
CA GLY A 22 -20.95 -19.04 -4.95
C GLY A 22 -21.09 -20.35 -4.18
N ILE A 23 -20.75 -21.47 -4.81
CA ILE A 23 -20.70 -22.78 -4.15
C ILE A 23 -19.43 -23.52 -4.59
N ALA A 24 -18.64 -24.00 -3.63
CA ALA A 24 -17.41 -24.74 -3.90
C ALA A 24 -17.23 -25.86 -2.88
N GLY A 25 -17.12 -27.10 -3.36
CA GLY A 25 -17.05 -28.30 -2.56
C GLY A 25 -17.92 -29.43 -3.12
N ASN A 26 -17.95 -30.55 -2.40
CA ASN A 26 -18.72 -31.72 -2.79
C ASN A 26 -20.17 -31.63 -2.27
N TYR A 27 -20.99 -30.81 -2.93
CA TYR A 27 -22.40 -30.62 -2.58
C TYR A 27 -23.34 -31.31 -3.56
N SER A 28 -24.51 -31.71 -3.08
CA SER A 28 -25.51 -32.36 -3.92
C SER A 28 -26.23 -31.35 -4.84
N PRO A 29 -26.67 -31.76 -6.04
CA PRO A 29 -27.47 -30.92 -6.93
C PRO A 29 -28.74 -30.38 -6.25
N GLU A 30 -29.33 -31.15 -5.33
CA GLU A 30 -30.52 -30.77 -4.56
C GLU A 30 -30.24 -29.60 -3.61
N LEU A 31 -29.03 -29.50 -3.03
CA LEU A 31 -28.66 -28.35 -2.23
C LEU A 31 -28.61 -27.08 -3.09
N LEU A 32 -27.98 -27.15 -4.27
CA LEU A 32 -27.92 -26.02 -5.19
C LEU A 32 -29.34 -25.60 -5.64
N GLY A 33 -30.21 -26.56 -5.93
CA GLY A 33 -31.61 -26.31 -6.26
C GLY A 33 -32.36 -25.57 -5.15
N ARG A 34 -32.18 -26.00 -3.89
CA ARG A 34 -32.77 -25.32 -2.71
C ARG A 34 -32.25 -23.90 -2.55
N VAL A 35 -30.93 -23.69 -2.56
CA VAL A 35 -30.33 -22.35 -2.41
C VAL A 35 -30.85 -21.38 -3.47
N LYS A 36 -30.96 -21.83 -4.73
CA LYS A 36 -31.52 -20.99 -5.81
C LYS A 36 -33.01 -20.68 -5.59
N SER A 37 -33.78 -21.64 -5.09
CA SER A 37 -35.21 -21.47 -4.81
C SER A 37 -35.42 -20.49 -3.65
N ASP A 38 -34.68 -20.65 -2.56
CA ASP A 38 -34.75 -19.79 -1.38
C ASP A 38 -34.39 -18.33 -1.74
N LEU A 39 -33.34 -18.13 -2.54
CA LEU A 39 -32.93 -16.78 -2.97
C LEU A 39 -33.83 -16.17 -4.04
N ALA A 40 -34.64 -16.98 -4.74
CA ALA A 40 -35.64 -16.48 -5.66
C ALA A 40 -36.85 -15.83 -4.95
N GLU A 41 -37.02 -16.09 -3.65
CA GLU A 41 -38.02 -15.44 -2.80
C GLU A 41 -37.65 -13.99 -2.44
N LEU A 42 -36.39 -13.57 -2.68
CA LEU A 42 -35.98 -12.18 -2.50
C LEU A 42 -36.82 -11.25 -3.39
N PRO A 43 -37.12 -10.02 -2.91
CA PRO A 43 -37.91 -9.06 -3.68
C PRO A 43 -37.37 -8.84 -5.09
N ASP A 44 -38.28 -8.67 -6.06
CA ASP A 44 -37.93 -8.28 -7.44
C ASP A 44 -37.72 -6.77 -7.58
N THR A 45 -37.06 -6.16 -6.60
CA THR A 45 -36.75 -4.74 -6.67
C THR A 45 -35.52 -4.56 -7.53
N ALA A 46 -35.60 -3.67 -8.52
CA ALA A 46 -34.45 -3.31 -9.34
C ALA A 46 -33.36 -2.70 -8.45
N TRP A 47 -32.11 -3.07 -8.70
CA TRP A 47 -30.96 -2.52 -7.99
C TRP A 47 -30.13 -1.66 -8.92
N VAL A 48 -29.72 -0.49 -8.42
CA VAL A 48 -28.75 0.37 -9.07
C VAL A 48 -27.57 0.49 -8.12
N ALA A 49 -26.43 -0.08 -8.51
CA ALA A 49 -25.23 0.01 -7.71
C ALA A 49 -24.82 1.48 -7.52
N PRO A 50 -24.47 1.90 -6.28
CA PRO A 50 -24.01 3.24 -6.04
C PRO A 50 -22.70 3.48 -6.80
N LYS A 51 -22.59 4.65 -7.44
CA LYS A 51 -21.31 5.07 -8.03
C LYS A 51 -20.41 5.62 -6.92
N PRO A 52 -19.13 5.20 -6.84
CA PRO A 52 -18.18 5.78 -5.90
C PRO A 52 -18.07 7.29 -6.13
N SER A 53 -17.97 8.07 -5.06
CA SER A 53 -17.58 9.47 -5.17
C SER A 53 -16.12 9.56 -5.63
N ALA A 54 -15.78 10.64 -6.35
CA ALA A 54 -14.39 10.93 -6.65
C ALA A 54 -13.59 11.06 -5.34
N ALA A 55 -12.43 10.41 -5.28
CA ALA A 55 -11.52 10.57 -4.16
C ALA A 55 -10.94 11.99 -4.15
N ARG A 56 -10.76 12.56 -2.96
CA ARG A 56 -10.05 13.82 -2.80
C ARG A 56 -8.62 13.67 -3.31
N GLN A 57 -8.18 14.63 -4.12
CA GLN A 57 -6.78 14.71 -4.54
C GLN A 57 -5.99 15.62 -3.57
N PRO A 58 -4.75 15.27 -3.22
CA PRO A 58 -3.88 16.17 -2.45
C PRO A 58 -3.47 17.40 -3.26
N GLU A 59 -3.35 18.55 -2.60
CA GLU A 59 -2.66 19.71 -3.17
C GLU A 59 -1.20 19.68 -2.71
N GLY A 60 -0.36 18.91 -3.40
CA GLY A 60 1.01 18.60 -2.98
C GLY A 60 1.07 17.53 -1.88
N ILE A 61 2.14 17.48 -1.10
CA ILE A 61 2.26 16.57 0.03
C ILE A 61 1.59 17.20 1.26
N GLU A 62 0.54 16.55 1.74
CA GLU A 62 -0.19 16.91 2.95
C GLU A 62 0.12 15.91 4.06
N VAL A 63 0.79 16.40 5.11
CA VAL A 63 1.23 15.57 6.23
C VAL A 63 0.32 15.77 7.43
N GLU A 64 -0.15 14.67 8.00
CA GLU A 64 -0.76 14.60 9.32
C GLU A 64 0.14 13.81 10.27
N ILE A 65 0.63 14.46 11.32
CA ILE A 65 1.44 13.85 12.37
C ILE A 65 0.54 13.57 13.57
N ILE A 66 0.37 12.30 13.90
CA ILE A 66 -0.35 11.85 15.08
C ILE A 66 0.67 11.71 16.22
N ALA A 67 0.62 12.65 17.16
CA ALA A 67 1.46 12.65 18.35
C ALA A 67 0.87 11.69 19.39
N LYS A 68 1.60 10.60 19.66
CA LYS A 68 1.19 9.52 20.57
C LYS A 68 2.23 9.36 21.67
N GLU A 69 1.82 9.56 22.91
CA GLU A 69 2.70 9.36 24.07
C GLU A 69 3.20 7.91 24.15
N GLY A 70 4.52 7.73 24.30
CA GLY A 70 5.16 6.43 24.43
C GLY A 70 5.26 5.67 23.10
N ALA A 71 5.19 6.35 21.95
CA ALA A 71 5.41 5.69 20.68
C ALA A 71 6.88 5.24 20.56
N PHE A 72 7.09 3.96 20.24
CA PHE A 72 8.43 3.37 20.09
C PHE A 72 9.12 3.77 18.77
N GLY A 73 8.60 4.69 17.98
CA GLY A 73 9.14 4.99 16.67
C GLY A 73 8.13 5.71 15.80
N SER A 74 8.60 6.18 14.65
CA SER A 74 7.77 6.91 13.69
C SER A 74 7.27 5.95 12.61
N ALA A 75 6.00 5.55 12.65
CA ALA A 75 5.37 4.78 11.58
C ALA A 75 4.85 5.73 10.49
N ILE A 76 5.09 5.41 9.22
CA ILE A 76 4.66 6.24 8.09
C ILE A 76 3.74 5.44 7.19
N PHE A 77 2.57 6.02 6.91
CA PHE A 77 1.66 5.57 5.87
C PHE A 77 1.51 6.72 4.87
N THR A 78 1.85 6.50 3.61
CA THR A 78 1.68 7.52 2.56
C THR A 78 1.02 6.92 1.33
N GLY A 79 0.35 7.74 0.53
CA GLY A 79 -0.25 7.29 -0.72
C GLY A 79 -1.13 8.34 -1.40
N ALA A 80 -1.68 7.96 -2.55
CA ALA A 80 -2.64 8.77 -3.29
C ALA A 80 -3.68 7.89 -3.99
N PRO A 81 -4.86 8.43 -4.36
CA PRO A 81 -5.83 7.71 -5.16
C PRO A 81 -5.22 7.15 -6.45
N LEU A 82 -5.60 5.92 -6.81
CA LEU A 82 -5.07 5.20 -7.96
C LEU A 82 -6.24 4.82 -8.89
N PRO A 83 -6.35 5.42 -10.08
CA PRO A 83 -7.53 5.30 -10.94
C PRO A 83 -7.48 4.05 -11.85
N ILE A 84 -7.15 2.89 -11.28
CA ILE A 84 -7.15 1.60 -11.99
C ILE A 84 -7.48 0.47 -11.00
N THR A 85 -8.13 -0.57 -11.50
CA THR A 85 -8.52 -1.75 -10.74
C THR A 85 -8.12 -3.03 -11.48
N ARG A 86 -8.47 -4.19 -10.94
CA ARG A 86 -8.28 -5.48 -11.63
C ARG A 86 -9.20 -5.64 -12.84
N ALA A 87 -10.14 -4.74 -13.09
CA ALA A 87 -10.96 -4.76 -14.30
C ALA A 87 -10.14 -4.47 -15.57
N GLU A 88 -9.04 -3.72 -15.44
CA GLU A 88 -8.17 -3.34 -16.54
C GLU A 88 -6.95 -4.26 -16.66
N ASP A 89 -6.56 -4.63 -17.90
CA ASP A 89 -5.39 -5.50 -18.15
C ASP A 89 -4.07 -4.85 -17.73
N GLU A 90 -3.96 -3.52 -17.90
CA GLU A 90 -2.81 -2.72 -17.47
C GLU A 90 -2.50 -2.85 -15.98
N PHE A 91 -3.44 -3.34 -15.16
CA PHE A 91 -3.19 -3.61 -13.74
C PHE A 91 -2.10 -4.65 -13.54
N ALA A 92 -1.99 -5.64 -14.44
CA ALA A 92 -0.93 -6.65 -14.37
C ALA A 92 0.48 -6.02 -14.50
N ALA A 93 0.61 -4.98 -15.34
CA ALA A 93 1.87 -4.25 -15.51
C ALA A 93 2.24 -3.49 -14.22
N LEU A 94 1.28 -2.85 -13.55
CA LEU A 94 1.51 -2.21 -12.25
C LEU A 94 1.81 -3.23 -11.14
N MET A 95 1.25 -4.43 -11.19
CA MET A 95 1.59 -5.48 -10.22
C MET A 95 3.08 -5.86 -10.29
N ILE A 96 3.66 -5.92 -11.49
CA ILE A 96 5.11 -6.18 -11.67
C ILE A 96 5.91 -5.08 -10.97
N ALA A 97 5.63 -3.82 -11.28
CA ALA A 97 6.31 -2.69 -10.65
C ALA A 97 6.16 -2.67 -9.11
N ASN A 98 4.96 -2.96 -8.60
CA ASN A 98 4.71 -3.02 -7.17
C ASN A 98 5.45 -4.19 -6.49
N SER A 99 5.57 -5.33 -7.16
CA SER A 99 6.32 -6.49 -6.67
C SER A 99 7.81 -6.19 -6.51
N TRP A 100 8.38 -5.41 -7.44
CA TRP A 100 9.75 -4.92 -7.35
C TRP A 100 9.95 -3.89 -6.23
N MET A 101 9.06 -2.89 -6.14
CA MET A 101 9.12 -1.87 -5.08
C MET A 101 8.98 -2.47 -3.68
N GLY A 102 8.01 -3.37 -3.51
CA GLY A 102 7.96 -4.29 -2.39
C GLY A 102 6.58 -4.61 -1.91
N GLU A 103 6.04 -5.74 -2.36
CA GLU A 103 4.84 -6.34 -1.78
C GLU A 103 5.04 -6.70 -0.30
N HIS A 104 3.94 -7.00 0.39
CA HIS A 104 3.93 -7.28 1.82
C HIS A 104 4.97 -8.35 2.22
N ARG A 105 5.88 -7.98 3.13
CA ARG A 105 6.92 -8.84 3.73
C ARG A 105 7.85 -9.53 2.73
N LYS A 106 8.24 -8.84 1.65
CA LYS A 106 9.22 -9.32 0.67
C LYS A 106 10.62 -8.75 0.95
N SER A 107 11.52 -9.59 1.42
CA SER A 107 12.89 -9.17 1.77
C SER A 107 13.76 -8.84 0.56
N TYR A 108 13.46 -9.36 -0.63
CA TYR A 108 14.21 -9.03 -1.85
C TYR A 108 13.81 -7.67 -2.45
N SER A 109 12.77 -7.03 -1.93
CA SER A 109 12.19 -5.82 -2.54
C SER A 109 13.04 -4.58 -2.37
N ARG A 110 12.84 -3.60 -3.27
CA ARG A 110 13.61 -2.36 -3.30
C ARG A 110 13.55 -1.58 -1.99
N LEU A 111 12.35 -1.35 -1.46
CA LEU A 111 12.18 -0.59 -0.21
C LEU A 111 12.81 -1.31 0.99
N TYR A 112 12.61 -2.64 1.09
CA TYR A 112 13.24 -3.43 2.15
C TYR A 112 14.77 -3.33 2.08
N GLN A 113 15.36 -3.48 0.90
CA GLN A 113 16.81 -3.39 0.73
C GLN A 113 17.32 -2.00 1.11
N LYS A 114 16.68 -0.94 0.60
CA LYS A 114 17.13 0.44 0.81
C LYS A 114 16.96 0.95 2.24
N ILE A 115 15.84 0.65 2.90
CA ILE A 115 15.49 1.22 4.21
C ILE A 115 15.93 0.29 5.34
N ARG A 116 15.61 -1.00 5.23
CA ARG A 116 15.89 -1.97 6.28
C ARG A 116 17.27 -2.60 6.15
N GLU A 117 17.61 -3.22 5.02
CA GLU A 117 18.84 -4.01 4.92
C GLU A 117 20.09 -3.12 4.96
N THR A 118 20.16 -2.13 4.07
CA THR A 118 21.31 -1.23 3.98
C THR A 118 21.46 -0.30 5.19
N ARG A 119 20.33 0.18 5.74
CA ARG A 119 20.34 1.29 6.72
C ARG A 119 19.80 0.94 8.09
N SER A 120 19.31 -0.30 8.29
CA SER A 120 18.84 -0.82 9.58
C SER A 120 17.79 0.06 10.29
N MET A 121 16.94 0.77 9.54
CA MET A 121 16.02 1.74 10.15
C MET A 121 14.86 1.10 10.91
N ASN A 122 14.36 -0.04 10.44
CA ASN A 122 13.12 -0.63 10.96
C ASN A 122 13.02 -2.15 10.69
N TYR A 123 11.81 -2.70 10.82
CA TYR A 123 11.51 -4.12 10.59
C TYR A 123 10.96 -4.44 9.19
N GLY A 124 10.47 -3.48 8.42
CA GLY A 124 9.94 -3.75 7.08
C GLY A 124 9.24 -2.56 6.41
N ASP A 125 9.21 -2.62 5.09
CA ASP A 125 8.74 -1.53 4.23
C ASP A 125 7.99 -2.13 3.05
N TYR A 126 6.77 -1.64 2.80
CA TYR A 126 5.84 -2.26 1.86
C TYR A 126 5.22 -1.20 0.94
N SER A 127 4.82 -1.65 -0.24
CA SER A 127 4.08 -0.89 -1.24
C SER A 127 2.88 -1.68 -1.73
N TYR A 128 1.81 -0.97 -2.03
CA TYR A 128 0.54 -1.53 -2.48
C TYR A 128 -0.06 -0.66 -3.58
N ILE A 129 -0.78 -1.28 -4.52
CA ILE A 129 -1.59 -0.63 -5.55
C ILE A 129 -3.10 -0.79 -5.33
N GLU A 130 -3.47 -1.40 -4.20
CA GLU A 130 -4.85 -1.58 -3.77
C GLU A 130 -4.89 -1.74 -2.25
N TRP A 131 -6.10 -1.74 -1.67
CA TRP A 131 -6.25 -1.95 -0.24
C TRP A 131 -5.83 -3.37 0.17
N TYR A 132 -4.79 -3.48 0.99
CA TYR A 132 -4.38 -4.74 1.57
C TYR A 132 -5.14 -5.02 2.89
N HIS A 133 -6.27 -5.71 2.77
CA HIS A 133 -7.11 -6.06 3.91
C HIS A 133 -6.32 -6.90 4.94
N GLN A 134 -6.41 -6.54 6.22
CA GLN A 134 -5.82 -7.28 7.35
C GLN A 134 -4.31 -7.60 7.17
N GLY A 135 -3.53 -6.64 6.68
CA GLY A 135 -2.07 -6.81 6.49
C GLY A 135 -1.27 -7.14 7.76
N GLY A 136 -1.84 -6.99 8.95
CA GLY A 136 -1.22 -7.54 10.17
C GLY A 136 -1.21 -9.07 10.21
N SER A 137 -2.23 -9.70 9.64
CA SER A 137 -2.53 -11.13 9.78
C SER A 137 -2.26 -11.93 8.51
N TYR A 138 -2.39 -11.33 7.33
CA TYR A 138 -2.24 -12.05 6.06
C TYR A 138 -0.85 -11.88 5.43
N GLN A 139 -0.39 -12.94 4.76
CA GLN A 139 0.84 -12.96 3.95
C GLN A 139 0.56 -12.86 2.44
N LEU A 140 -0.69 -13.14 2.04
CA LEU A 140 -1.15 -13.16 0.66
C LEU A 140 -2.42 -12.30 0.57
N PRO A 141 -2.68 -11.64 -0.57
CA PRO A 141 -3.92 -10.90 -0.76
C PRO A 141 -5.14 -11.82 -0.56
N PRO A 142 -6.11 -11.45 0.31
CA PRO A 142 -7.34 -12.21 0.45
C PRO A 142 -8.30 -11.95 -0.72
N SER A 143 -9.20 -12.88 -0.97
CA SER A 143 -10.41 -12.66 -1.78
C SER A 143 -11.58 -12.16 -0.92
N GLY A 144 -12.66 -11.69 -1.55
CA GLY A 144 -13.84 -11.16 -0.87
C GLY A 144 -13.70 -9.69 -0.45
N VAL A 145 -12.72 -8.97 -1.00
CA VAL A 145 -12.48 -7.55 -0.73
C VAL A 145 -12.34 -6.70 -2.01
N PRO A 146 -13.12 -6.94 -3.07
CA PRO A 146 -12.99 -6.16 -4.30
C PRO A 146 -13.43 -4.71 -4.07
N ARG A 147 -12.84 -3.76 -4.81
CA ARG A 147 -13.14 -2.33 -4.68
C ARG A 147 -13.33 -1.66 -6.03
N SER A 148 -14.29 -0.75 -6.11
CA SER A 148 -14.52 0.09 -7.29
C SER A 148 -13.56 1.28 -7.37
N SER A 149 -12.70 1.47 -6.37
CA SER A 149 -11.71 2.55 -6.33
C SER A 149 -10.50 2.09 -5.50
N ASN A 150 -9.31 2.35 -6.03
CA ASN A 150 -8.05 1.99 -5.40
C ASN A 150 -7.26 3.24 -4.99
N TYR A 151 -6.21 2.99 -4.23
CA TYR A 151 -5.14 3.90 -3.92
C TYR A 151 -3.85 3.10 -3.97
N TRP A 152 -2.74 3.77 -4.26
CA TRP A 152 -1.44 3.20 -4.01
C TRP A 152 -0.93 3.73 -2.68
N SER A 153 -0.14 2.93 -1.96
CA SER A 153 0.40 3.33 -0.67
C SER A 153 1.76 2.72 -0.38
N ILE A 154 2.49 3.38 0.51
CA ILE A 154 3.74 2.91 1.12
C ILE A 154 3.52 2.81 2.62
N TRP A 155 3.91 1.69 3.20
CA TRP A 155 3.91 1.45 4.64
C TRP A 155 5.35 1.29 5.09
N ILE A 156 5.90 2.30 5.76
CA ILE A 156 7.19 2.23 6.40
C ILE A 156 6.91 1.92 7.87
N ARG A 157 7.35 0.73 8.31
CA ARG A 157 7.20 0.33 9.73
C ARG A 157 8.02 1.29 10.60
N PRO A 158 7.71 1.40 11.91
CA PRO A 158 8.30 2.41 12.77
C PRO A 158 9.82 2.53 12.62
N VAL A 159 10.29 3.69 12.16
CA VAL A 159 11.71 4.04 12.14
C VAL A 159 12.12 4.70 13.46
N GLN A 160 13.40 4.62 13.79
CA GLN A 160 13.93 5.11 15.06
C GLN A 160 13.69 6.61 15.26
N ILE A 161 13.32 6.98 16.48
CA ILE A 161 13.17 8.36 16.96
C ILE A 161 14.44 8.84 17.67
N ALA A 162 14.61 10.15 17.82
CA ALA A 162 15.82 10.74 18.39
C ALA A 162 16.13 10.20 19.79
N ASN A 163 15.11 10.10 20.65
CA ASN A 163 15.27 9.61 22.02
C ASN A 163 15.84 8.18 22.09
N GLN A 164 15.43 7.30 21.17
CA GLN A 164 15.93 5.93 21.15
C GLN A 164 17.36 5.86 20.67
N LEU A 165 17.69 6.60 19.61
CA LEU A 165 19.04 6.67 19.08
C LEU A 165 20.01 7.18 20.15
N LYS A 166 19.64 8.24 20.90
CA LYS A 166 20.44 8.77 22.02
C LYS A 166 20.63 7.77 23.15
N ALA A 167 19.57 7.03 23.49
CA ALA A 167 19.64 6.03 24.55
C ALA A 167 20.51 4.83 24.16
N GLN A 168 20.60 4.52 22.87
CA GLN A 168 21.38 3.39 22.34
C GLN A 168 22.83 3.77 22.03
N TYR A 169 23.07 5.00 21.57
CA TYR A 169 24.35 5.44 21.00
C TYR A 169 24.79 6.79 21.60
N PRO A 170 25.74 6.81 22.55
CA PRO A 170 26.24 8.04 23.16
C PRO A 170 26.76 9.08 22.15
N GLU A 171 27.33 8.63 21.03
CA GLU A 171 27.81 9.47 19.94
C GLU A 171 26.71 10.26 19.21
N LEU A 172 25.43 9.86 19.38
CA LEU A 172 24.27 10.54 18.80
C LEU A 172 23.55 11.48 19.78
N ALA A 173 24.18 11.86 20.90
CA ALA A 173 23.56 12.69 21.95
C ALA A 173 22.93 14.00 21.43
N ASP A 174 23.52 14.59 20.39
CA ASP A 174 23.18 15.91 19.88
C ASP A 174 22.09 15.92 18.78
N ILE A 175 21.67 14.76 18.27
CA ILE A 175 20.63 14.73 17.23
C ILE A 175 19.32 15.28 17.77
N THR A 176 18.52 15.95 16.94
CA THR A 176 17.25 16.55 17.38
C THR A 176 16.03 15.91 16.73
N LEU A 177 16.27 15.05 15.73
CA LEU A 177 15.25 14.36 14.95
C LEU A 177 15.74 12.96 14.60
N GLY A 178 14.85 11.97 14.64
CA GLY A 178 15.06 10.61 14.16
C GLY A 178 14.88 10.48 12.65
N HIS A 179 14.68 9.25 12.19
CA HIS A 179 14.83 8.89 10.77
C HIS A 179 13.57 9.11 9.92
N ALA A 180 12.46 9.60 10.48
CA ALA A 180 11.18 9.67 9.76
C ALA A 180 11.23 10.52 8.49
N HIS A 181 11.84 11.71 8.54
CA HIS A 181 11.93 12.60 7.39
C HIS A 181 12.86 12.02 6.31
N PHE A 182 14.02 11.46 6.71
CA PHE A 182 14.91 10.79 5.75
C PHE A 182 14.22 9.59 5.10
N ALA A 183 13.53 8.74 5.87
CA ALA A 183 12.85 7.56 5.35
C ALA A 183 11.76 7.92 4.34
N LEU A 184 10.98 8.99 4.61
CA LEU A 184 9.99 9.50 3.66
C LEU A 184 10.65 9.99 2.36
N ARG A 185 11.74 10.75 2.46
CA ARG A 185 12.53 11.21 1.30
C ARG A 185 13.08 10.06 0.49
N LEU A 186 13.69 9.08 1.14
CA LEU A 186 14.24 7.90 0.49
C LEU A 186 13.14 7.15 -0.27
N ALA A 187 12.02 6.85 0.40
CA ALA A 187 10.93 6.12 -0.23
C ALA A 187 10.36 6.87 -1.46
N ILE A 188 10.07 8.17 -1.33
CA ILE A 188 9.59 9.00 -2.44
C ILE A 188 10.59 9.03 -3.59
N ARG A 189 11.87 9.27 -3.30
CA ARG A 189 12.94 9.29 -4.31
C ARG A 189 13.06 7.95 -5.04
N GLU A 190 12.94 6.82 -4.36
CA GLU A 190 12.99 5.50 -5.02
C GLU A 190 11.82 5.30 -5.99
N PHE A 191 10.62 5.78 -5.64
CA PHE A 191 9.49 5.81 -6.59
C PHE A 191 9.74 6.76 -7.75
N ASP A 192 10.26 7.96 -7.51
CA ASP A 192 10.56 8.92 -8.57
C ASP A 192 11.61 8.41 -9.55
N LEU A 193 12.67 7.79 -9.04
CA LEU A 193 13.69 7.15 -9.87
C LEU A 193 13.10 6.02 -10.72
N LEU A 194 12.16 5.23 -10.18
CA LEU A 194 11.47 4.19 -10.95
C LEU A 194 10.54 4.78 -12.01
N ILE A 195 9.80 5.84 -11.70
CA ILE A 195 8.88 6.50 -12.64
C ILE A 195 9.66 7.17 -13.79
N GLU A 196 10.76 7.85 -13.46
CA GLU A 196 11.61 8.55 -14.43
C GLU A 196 12.34 7.56 -15.34
N ASN A 197 13.13 6.66 -14.73
CA ASN A 197 14.04 5.79 -15.47
C ASN A 197 13.38 4.51 -16.00
N GLY A 198 12.29 4.06 -15.36
CA GLY A 198 11.69 2.75 -15.61
C GLY A 198 12.45 1.61 -14.94
N MET A 199 11.92 0.39 -15.08
CA MET A 199 12.60 -0.84 -14.68
C MET A 199 13.72 -1.20 -15.67
N SER A 200 14.75 -1.91 -15.19
CA SER A 200 15.73 -2.56 -16.06
C SER A 200 15.14 -3.85 -16.66
N ASP A 201 15.72 -4.34 -17.77
CA ASP A 201 15.34 -5.64 -18.36
C ASP A 201 15.50 -6.79 -17.36
N GLU A 202 16.60 -6.78 -16.59
CA GLU A 202 16.90 -7.80 -15.58
C GLU A 202 15.86 -7.81 -14.46
N ASP A 203 15.57 -6.64 -13.88
CA ASP A 203 14.57 -6.51 -12.82
C ASP A 203 13.18 -6.90 -13.31
N PHE A 204 12.83 -6.51 -14.54
CA PHE A 204 11.56 -6.85 -15.15
C PHE A 204 11.39 -8.36 -15.33
N GLU A 205 12.36 -9.04 -15.94
CA GLU A 205 12.28 -10.48 -16.16
C GLU A 205 12.26 -11.27 -14.84
N ALA A 206 13.11 -10.89 -13.89
CA ALA A 206 13.16 -11.52 -12.58
C ALA A 206 11.83 -11.35 -11.82
N THR A 207 11.30 -10.12 -11.79
CA THR A 207 10.07 -9.79 -11.06
C THR A 207 8.84 -10.43 -11.71
N ARG A 208 8.73 -10.37 -13.05
CA ARG A 208 7.66 -11.01 -13.81
C ARG A 208 7.63 -12.52 -13.58
N THR A 209 8.79 -13.17 -13.62
CA THR A 209 8.94 -14.61 -13.36
C THR A 209 8.54 -14.97 -11.93
N PHE A 210 9.01 -14.20 -10.95
CA PHE A 210 8.61 -14.36 -9.56
C PHE A 210 7.10 -14.23 -9.41
N LEU A 211 6.50 -13.15 -9.93
CA LEU A 211 5.10 -12.82 -9.71
C LEU A 211 4.17 -13.89 -10.29
N ARG A 212 4.48 -14.42 -11.49
CA ARG A 212 3.73 -15.55 -12.09
C ARG A 212 3.74 -16.81 -11.22
N SER A 213 4.84 -17.06 -10.51
CA SER A 213 4.92 -18.17 -9.57
C SER A 213 4.19 -17.86 -8.27
N TYR A 214 4.28 -16.61 -7.79
CA TYR A 214 3.72 -16.15 -6.54
C TYR A 214 2.19 -16.08 -6.56
N THR A 215 1.58 -15.61 -7.65
CA THR A 215 0.11 -15.49 -7.79
C THR A 215 -0.61 -16.85 -7.71
N LYS A 216 0.07 -17.95 -8.03
CA LYS A 216 -0.46 -19.32 -7.87
C LYS A 216 -0.76 -19.67 -6.41
N LEU A 217 -0.16 -18.95 -5.46
CA LEU A 217 -0.41 -19.14 -4.04
C LEU A 217 -1.67 -18.41 -3.54
N TYR A 218 -2.31 -17.55 -4.34
CA TYR A 218 -3.41 -16.70 -3.87
C TYR A 218 -4.70 -17.49 -3.55
N ALA A 219 -4.86 -18.68 -4.12
CA ALA A 219 -6.08 -19.48 -4.03
C ALA A 219 -5.80 -20.96 -3.67
N GLN A 220 -5.20 -21.18 -2.50
CA GLN A 220 -4.77 -22.50 -2.03
C GLN A 220 -5.90 -23.43 -1.55
N SER A 221 -7.09 -22.90 -1.30
CA SER A 221 -8.26 -23.66 -0.84
C SER A 221 -9.49 -23.43 -1.72
N PRO A 222 -10.46 -24.36 -1.75
CA PRO A 222 -11.71 -24.17 -2.50
C PRO A 222 -12.47 -22.89 -2.13
N ALA A 223 -12.42 -22.49 -0.85
CA ALA A 223 -13.03 -21.25 -0.40
C ALA A 223 -12.34 -20.01 -0.99
N GLN A 224 -11.00 -20.01 -1.04
CA GLN A 224 -10.27 -18.90 -1.67
C GLN A 224 -10.49 -18.86 -3.19
N GLN A 225 -10.46 -20.02 -3.86
CA GLN A 225 -10.74 -20.12 -5.30
C GLN A 225 -12.12 -19.57 -5.63
N LEU A 226 -13.14 -19.97 -4.86
CA LEU A 226 -14.49 -19.43 -5.00
C LEU A 226 -14.53 -17.91 -4.81
N GLY A 227 -13.89 -17.40 -3.75
CA GLY A 227 -13.84 -15.96 -3.50
C GLY A 227 -13.19 -15.19 -4.65
N TRP A 228 -12.10 -15.69 -5.22
CA TRP A 228 -11.44 -15.07 -6.37
C TRP A 228 -12.31 -15.09 -7.64
N LEU A 229 -13.06 -16.17 -7.88
CA LEU A 229 -14.02 -16.24 -8.99
C LEU A 229 -15.18 -15.24 -8.80
N MET A 230 -15.66 -15.08 -7.57
CA MET A 230 -16.70 -14.09 -7.26
C MET A 230 -16.18 -12.66 -7.44
N ASP A 231 -14.97 -12.36 -6.95
CA ASP A 231 -14.31 -11.08 -7.16
C ASP A 231 -14.04 -10.81 -8.65
N SER A 232 -13.75 -11.86 -9.43
CA SER A 232 -13.59 -11.75 -10.89
C SER A 232 -14.85 -11.17 -11.53
N ARG A 233 -16.02 -11.68 -11.15
CA ARG A 233 -17.31 -11.17 -11.66
C ARG A 233 -17.56 -9.71 -11.28
N PHE A 234 -17.13 -9.29 -10.09
CA PHE A 234 -17.18 -7.88 -9.72
C PHE A 234 -16.39 -6.99 -10.68
N TYR A 235 -15.21 -7.45 -11.11
CA TYR A 235 -14.36 -6.73 -12.07
C TYR A 235 -14.73 -6.96 -13.54
N GLY A 236 -15.84 -7.64 -13.84
CA GLY A 236 -16.22 -7.99 -15.22
C GLY A 236 -15.35 -9.08 -15.86
N ARG A 237 -14.57 -9.80 -15.05
CA ARG A 237 -13.67 -10.90 -15.43
C ARG A 237 -14.38 -12.25 -15.34
N VAL A 238 -13.79 -13.31 -15.91
CA VAL A 238 -14.30 -14.68 -15.80
C VAL A 238 -13.57 -15.44 -14.70
N ASP A 239 -12.25 -15.50 -14.78
CA ASP A 239 -11.36 -16.11 -13.81
C ASP A 239 -10.06 -15.31 -13.79
N TYR A 240 -10.04 -14.26 -12.98
CA TYR A 240 -8.95 -13.30 -12.96
C TYR A 240 -7.60 -13.95 -12.66
N LEU A 241 -7.54 -14.97 -11.80
CA LEU A 241 -6.25 -15.61 -11.50
C LEU A 241 -5.70 -16.42 -12.68
N ALA A 242 -6.57 -17.09 -13.43
CA ALA A 242 -6.17 -17.77 -14.66
C ALA A 242 -5.79 -16.76 -15.77
N GLU A 243 -6.57 -15.69 -15.92
CA GLU A 243 -6.28 -14.60 -16.86
C GLU A 243 -4.97 -13.89 -16.52
N LEU A 244 -4.69 -13.67 -15.23
CA LEU A 244 -3.50 -12.96 -14.74
C LEU A 244 -2.19 -13.65 -15.13
N ASP A 245 -2.10 -14.98 -15.13
CA ASP A 245 -0.87 -15.64 -15.60
C ASP A 245 -0.59 -15.33 -17.07
N THR A 246 -1.64 -15.26 -17.90
CA THR A 246 -1.51 -14.89 -19.32
C THR A 246 -1.15 -13.42 -19.48
N LEU A 247 -1.80 -12.54 -18.72
CA LEU A 247 -1.48 -11.10 -18.73
C LEU A 247 -0.02 -10.87 -18.33
N LEU A 248 0.44 -11.46 -17.23
CA LEU A 248 1.81 -11.34 -16.77
C LEU A 248 2.81 -11.93 -17.77
N ALA A 249 2.49 -13.05 -18.42
CA ALA A 249 3.37 -13.65 -19.43
C ALA A 249 3.56 -12.77 -20.67
N ASN A 250 2.51 -12.06 -21.07
CA ASN A 250 2.49 -11.25 -22.28
C ASN A 250 2.89 -9.79 -22.04
N THR A 251 2.86 -9.32 -20.79
CA THR A 251 3.27 -7.96 -20.44
C THR A 251 4.71 -7.72 -20.87
N THR A 252 5.01 -6.56 -21.46
CA THR A 252 6.37 -6.14 -21.84
C THR A 252 6.95 -5.10 -20.87
N LEU A 253 8.27 -4.89 -20.92
CA LEU A 253 8.93 -3.85 -20.13
C LEU A 253 8.40 -2.45 -20.48
N GLU A 254 8.15 -2.18 -21.76
CA GLU A 254 7.60 -0.90 -22.22
C GLU A 254 6.21 -0.64 -21.64
N GLU A 255 5.36 -1.66 -21.54
CA GLU A 255 4.04 -1.56 -20.93
C GLU A 255 4.10 -1.27 -19.43
N VAL A 256 5.03 -1.92 -18.71
CA VAL A 256 5.29 -1.60 -17.30
C VAL A 256 5.73 -0.15 -17.14
N ASN A 257 6.71 0.28 -17.93
CA ASN A 257 7.23 1.64 -17.89
C ASN A 257 6.21 2.70 -18.33
N ALA A 258 5.29 2.35 -19.23
CA ALA A 258 4.16 3.20 -19.60
C ALA A 258 3.12 3.29 -18.47
N ALA A 259 2.78 2.17 -17.84
CA ALA A 259 1.84 2.11 -16.72
C ALA A 259 2.35 2.91 -15.51
N LEU A 260 3.65 2.79 -15.19
CA LEU A 260 4.33 3.59 -14.16
C LEU A 260 4.07 5.08 -14.34
N ARG A 261 4.40 5.61 -15.53
CA ARG A 261 4.26 7.05 -15.84
C ARG A 261 2.82 7.52 -15.95
N LYS A 262 1.90 6.61 -16.28
CA LYS A 262 0.46 6.90 -16.41
C LYS A 262 -0.24 6.97 -15.06
N TYR A 263 0.10 6.08 -14.13
CA TYR A 263 -0.70 5.84 -12.92
C TYR A 263 -0.02 6.24 -11.61
N TRP A 264 1.32 6.24 -11.54
CA TRP A 264 2.05 6.65 -10.34
C TRP A 264 2.60 8.07 -10.44
N GLN A 265 2.59 8.74 -9.30
CA GLN A 265 3.14 10.07 -9.07
C GLN A 265 3.41 10.22 -7.58
N THR A 266 4.39 11.02 -7.19
CA THR A 266 4.77 11.23 -5.77
C THR A 266 4.66 12.69 -5.32
N ASP A 267 4.33 13.61 -6.23
CA ASP A 267 4.27 15.05 -5.97
C ASP A 267 3.07 15.43 -5.09
N LYS A 268 1.99 14.65 -5.17
CA LYS A 268 0.72 14.87 -4.47
C LYS A 268 0.39 13.66 -3.60
N LEU A 269 0.63 13.75 -2.31
CA LEU A 269 0.48 12.62 -1.38
C LEU A 269 -0.32 13.02 -0.14
N PHE A 270 -1.07 12.06 0.39
CA PHE A 270 -1.43 12.06 1.80
C PHE A 270 -0.37 11.29 2.57
N VAL A 271 0.17 11.90 3.61
CA VAL A 271 1.16 11.29 4.51
C VAL A 271 0.61 11.33 5.92
N THR A 272 0.50 10.18 6.56
CA THR A 272 0.22 10.08 7.99
C THR A 272 1.44 9.52 8.70
N ILE A 273 1.91 10.21 9.74
CA ILE A 273 3.02 9.77 10.57
C ILE A 273 2.54 9.62 12.02
N VAL A 274 2.63 8.43 12.58
CA VAL A 274 2.40 8.22 14.02
C VAL A 274 3.75 8.20 14.72
N THR A 275 3.99 9.15 15.62
CA THR A 275 5.27 9.29 16.33
C THR A 275 5.08 9.73 17.78
N ASP A 276 6.18 9.76 18.55
CA ASP A 276 6.14 10.20 19.94
C ASP A 276 5.90 11.71 20.05
N VAL A 277 5.27 12.12 21.15
CA VAL A 277 5.07 13.55 21.45
C VAL A 277 6.38 14.34 21.46
N SER A 278 7.50 13.72 21.84
CA SER A 278 8.82 14.37 21.81
C SER A 278 9.35 14.63 20.40
N GLU A 279 8.86 13.90 19.40
CA GLU A 279 9.34 13.92 18.03
C GLU A 279 8.44 14.75 17.09
N ALA A 280 7.16 14.90 17.45
CA ALA A 280 6.14 15.49 16.58
C ALA A 280 6.45 16.92 16.12
N GLN A 281 6.86 17.80 17.04
CA GLN A 281 7.16 19.21 16.72
C GLN A 281 8.45 19.36 15.89
N PRO A 282 9.60 18.76 16.26
CA PRO A 282 10.79 18.75 15.40
C PRO A 282 10.52 18.19 14.00
N LEU A 283 9.76 17.10 13.91
CA LEU A 283 9.42 16.47 12.63
C LEU A 283 8.58 17.40 11.75
N ALA A 284 7.57 18.05 12.33
CA ALA A 284 6.74 18.99 11.60
C ALA A 284 7.54 20.17 11.05
N ALA A 285 8.39 20.77 11.89
CA ALA A 285 9.26 21.88 11.50
C ALA A 285 10.23 21.46 10.38
N SER A 286 10.78 20.25 10.45
CA SER A 286 11.69 19.73 9.44
C SER A 286 11.00 19.50 8.09
N LEU A 287 9.79 18.91 8.10
CA LEU A 287 9.01 18.63 6.89
C LEU A 287 8.53 19.92 6.21
N ILE A 288 7.93 20.85 6.97
CA ILE A 288 7.42 22.11 6.38
C ILE A 288 8.56 22.99 5.88
N GLY A 289 9.69 23.01 6.59
CA GLY A 289 10.88 23.76 6.21
C GLY A 289 11.72 23.07 5.13
N ASN A 290 11.39 21.82 4.76
CA ASN A 290 12.24 20.97 3.92
C ASN A 290 13.71 20.94 4.39
N THR A 291 13.95 21.07 5.69
CA THR A 291 15.33 21.17 6.22
C THR A 291 16.10 19.88 5.90
N PRO A 292 17.43 19.92 5.75
CA PRO A 292 18.22 18.70 5.59
C PRO A 292 17.91 17.71 6.70
N SER A 293 17.72 16.44 6.33
CA SER A 293 17.41 15.35 7.26
C SER A 293 18.40 14.20 7.04
N PRO A 294 19.66 14.32 7.46
CA PRO A 294 20.66 13.29 7.22
C PRO A 294 20.38 12.02 8.02
N MET A 295 20.87 10.88 7.52
CA MET A 295 20.90 9.66 8.31
C MET A 295 21.85 9.80 9.51
N SER A 296 21.46 9.18 10.62
CA SER A 296 22.30 9.02 11.80
C SER A 296 22.65 7.55 11.98
N TYR A 297 23.95 7.26 12.10
CA TYR A 297 24.47 5.92 12.31
C TYR A 297 25.31 5.90 13.58
N SER A 298 25.38 4.74 14.24
CA SER A 298 26.47 4.50 15.19
C SER A 298 27.81 4.46 14.45
N ASP A 299 28.90 4.74 15.16
CA ASP A 299 30.24 4.73 14.54
C ASP A 299 30.58 3.36 13.95
N LEU A 300 30.14 2.28 14.63
CA LEU A 300 30.31 0.91 14.16
C LEU A 300 29.62 0.68 12.82
N VAL A 301 28.33 1.04 12.69
CA VAL A 301 27.57 0.86 11.46
C VAL A 301 28.18 1.72 10.35
N LYS A 302 28.45 2.99 10.65
CA LYS A 302 28.99 3.95 9.68
C LYS A 302 30.31 3.48 9.06
N SER A 303 31.19 2.87 9.86
CA SER A 303 32.49 2.37 9.40
C SER A 303 32.40 1.22 8.40
N GLY A 304 31.29 0.48 8.39
CA GLY A 304 31.06 -0.64 7.49
C GLY A 304 30.28 -0.28 6.22
N LEU A 305 29.77 0.95 6.10
CA LEU A 305 28.98 1.35 4.95
C LEU A 305 29.86 1.69 3.74
N PRO A 306 29.55 1.15 2.55
CA PRO A 306 30.20 1.56 1.31
C PRO A 306 30.01 3.05 1.01
N GLN A 307 30.98 3.67 0.32
CA GLN A 307 30.93 5.09 -0.05
C GLN A 307 29.67 5.44 -0.86
N GLU A 308 29.25 4.54 -1.76
CA GLU A 308 28.01 4.71 -2.56
C GLU A 308 26.75 4.89 -1.70
N VAL A 309 26.69 4.25 -0.53
CA VAL A 309 25.55 4.41 0.41
C VAL A 309 25.61 5.78 1.07
N LEU A 310 26.80 6.23 1.46
CA LEU A 310 27.00 7.55 2.07
C LEU A 310 26.72 8.69 1.07
N ASP A 311 27.08 8.51 -0.20
CA ASP A 311 26.79 9.46 -1.27
C ASP A 311 25.28 9.51 -1.57
N GLU A 312 24.61 8.35 -1.59
CA GLU A 312 23.15 8.29 -1.69
C GLU A 312 22.48 8.97 -0.49
N ASP A 313 22.97 8.74 0.73
CA ASP A 313 22.43 9.37 1.94
C ASP A 313 22.56 10.90 1.88
N ALA A 314 23.68 11.42 1.39
CA ALA A 314 23.87 12.85 1.20
C ALA A 314 22.86 13.43 0.19
N ALA A 315 22.60 12.72 -0.91
CA ALA A 315 21.60 13.11 -1.89
C ALA A 315 20.16 13.04 -1.32
N VAL A 316 19.83 11.97 -0.61
CA VAL A 316 18.51 11.79 0.03
C VAL A 316 18.28 12.83 1.12
N ALA A 317 19.30 13.16 1.91
CA ALA A 317 19.19 14.10 3.02
C ALA A 317 18.67 15.48 2.62
N THR A 318 18.83 15.86 1.34
CA THR A 318 18.39 17.15 0.80
C THR A 318 17.37 17.01 -0.33
N TYR A 319 16.84 15.80 -0.58
CA TYR A 319 15.85 15.55 -1.62
C TYR A 319 14.56 16.36 -1.36
N PRO A 320 14.13 17.22 -2.29
CA PRO A 320 13.00 18.12 -2.05
C PRO A 320 11.68 17.36 -2.02
N LEU A 321 10.85 17.65 -1.02
CA LEU A 321 9.47 17.17 -0.93
C LEU A 321 8.51 18.34 -1.16
N ASN A 322 7.47 18.16 -1.98
CA ASN A 322 6.45 19.19 -2.23
C ASN A 322 5.47 19.34 -1.06
N VAL A 323 5.97 19.47 0.18
CA VAL A 323 5.16 19.61 1.40
C VAL A 323 4.41 20.94 1.37
N ARG A 324 3.08 20.88 1.38
CA ARG A 324 2.20 22.06 1.38
C ARG A 324 1.55 22.30 2.73
N ARG A 325 1.32 21.25 3.49
CA ARG A 325 0.68 21.33 4.80
C ARG A 325 1.26 20.27 5.73
N VAL A 326 1.49 20.67 6.97
CA VAL A 326 1.76 19.75 8.08
C VAL A 326 0.81 20.10 9.23
N THR A 327 0.05 19.13 9.70
CA THR A 327 -0.80 19.24 10.89
C THR A 327 -0.30 18.28 11.96
N ILE A 328 -0.36 18.69 13.22
CA ILE A 328 -0.12 17.80 14.37
C ILE A 328 -1.46 17.59 15.07
N VAL A 329 -1.81 16.33 15.32
CA VAL A 329 -3.03 15.91 15.99
C VAL A 329 -2.65 15.06 17.19
N ASP A 330 -3.27 15.31 18.36
CA ASP A 330 -3.11 14.41 19.51
C ASP A 330 -3.80 13.07 19.19
N SER A 331 -3.13 11.96 19.50
CA SER A 331 -3.70 10.62 19.32
C SER A 331 -5.12 10.44 19.91
N LYS A 332 -5.48 11.19 20.96
CA LYS A 332 -6.81 11.16 21.61
C LYS A 332 -7.93 11.78 20.76
N ASP A 333 -7.58 12.50 19.70
CA ASP A 333 -8.52 13.23 18.84
C ASP A 333 -8.69 12.59 17.45
N THR A 334 -7.96 11.51 17.12
CA THR A 334 -7.93 10.90 15.78
C THR A 334 -9.23 10.21 15.32
N PHE A 335 -10.15 9.91 16.24
CA PHE A 335 -11.41 9.19 15.95
C PHE A 335 -12.65 9.88 16.53
N ARG A 336 -12.58 11.20 16.75
CA ARG A 336 -13.71 11.97 17.27
C ARG A 336 -14.69 12.42 16.20
#